data_AF-A0A2E3SFG3-F1
#
_entry.id   AF-A0A2E3SFG3-F1
#
_cell.length_a   1.000
_cell.length_b   1.000
_cell.length_c   1.000
_cell.angle_alpha   90.00
_cell.angle_beta   90.00
_cell.angle_gamma   90.00
#
_symmetry.space_group_name_H-M   'P 1'
#
loop_
_entity.id
_entity.type
_entity.pdbx_description
1 polymer ?
#
loop_
_entity_poly.entity_id
_entity_poly.type
_entity_poly.pdbx_seq_one_letter_code
_entity_poly.pdbx_strand_id
1 'polypeptide(L)'
;MTIIILLDVVSDELAPDFNQNSGMKQHQKRWAAHRIIVLLAMFVLYSGTRSQQLPSDATGTWLELVSDNALSKRWSIPVVGVLRQYDLGHETEFAFLRTGATYAFPNTHLKATLGLAYLDNLPFEQELFRPEEYQFWLYEELTIVNSPKWSQRFRLEHRWIHGAEENHTDHRLRYRLQFQSTLAQNFYFKCSDEPFFSFKEANIDQNRFFIGFGKKLATNISVEIGYMKNHIGKNSYDRVRMALFFKTSLCRESLDLISKNDKLSISQ
;
A
#
# COMPACT_ATOMS: atom_id res chain seq x y z
N MET A 1 6.43 -20.64 -27.30
CA MET A 1 7.42 -20.42 -28.38
C MET A 1 7.34 -18.99 -28.92
N THR A 2 7.26 -18.00 -28.02
CA THR A 2 7.10 -16.56 -28.38
C THR A 2 8.02 -15.66 -27.56
N ILE A 3 8.67 -16.19 -26.51
CA ILE A 3 9.56 -15.43 -25.61
C ILE A 3 11.02 -15.43 -26.12
N ILE A 4 11.41 -16.37 -26.98
CA ILE A 4 12.80 -16.49 -27.45
C ILE A 4 13.14 -15.43 -28.49
N ILE A 5 12.17 -14.97 -29.29
CA ILE A 5 12.41 -13.98 -30.36
C ILE A 5 12.55 -12.55 -29.81
N LEU A 6 11.99 -12.26 -28.63
CA LEU A 6 12.09 -10.92 -28.03
C LEU A 6 13.46 -10.65 -27.36
N LEU A 7 14.23 -11.69 -27.06
CA LEU A 7 15.52 -11.60 -26.35
C LEU A 7 16.69 -11.21 -27.27
N ASP A 8 16.64 -11.55 -28.56
CA ASP A 8 17.69 -11.14 -29.50
C ASP A 8 17.62 -9.64 -29.80
N VAL A 9 16.41 -9.06 -29.87
CA VAL A 9 16.18 -7.64 -30.20
C VAL A 9 16.67 -6.69 -29.08
N VAL A 10 16.53 -7.08 -27.81
CA VAL A 10 16.92 -6.22 -26.67
C VAL A 10 18.44 -6.23 -26.43
N SER A 11 19.16 -7.20 -26.99
CA SER A 11 20.62 -7.28 -26.82
C SER A 11 21.42 -6.33 -27.71
N ASP A 12 20.83 -5.90 -28.83
CA ASP A 12 21.47 -5.02 -29.81
C ASP A 12 21.24 -3.52 -29.54
N GLU A 13 20.18 -3.14 -28.82
CA GLU A 13 19.83 -1.72 -28.59
C GLU A 13 20.59 -1.01 -27.46
N LEU A 14 21.44 -1.72 -26.69
CA LEU A 14 22.15 -1.15 -25.52
C LEU A 14 23.65 -0.91 -25.73
N ALA A 15 24.14 -0.85 -26.96
CA ALA A 15 25.55 -0.55 -27.23
C ALA A 15 25.76 0.93 -27.66
N PRO A 16 26.46 1.77 -26.86
CA PRO A 16 26.99 3.02 -27.37
C PRO A 16 28.18 2.74 -28.30
N ASP A 17 28.20 3.48 -29.42
CA ASP A 17 29.18 3.36 -30.49
C ASP A 17 30.55 3.91 -30.05
N PHE A 18 31.48 3.04 -29.63
CA PHE A 18 32.87 3.42 -29.35
C PHE A 18 33.88 2.30 -29.63
N ASN A 19 34.91 2.71 -30.37
CA ASN A 19 35.99 1.92 -30.97
C ASN A 19 36.99 1.32 -29.94
N GLN A 20 37.65 0.23 -30.36
CA GLN A 20 38.80 -0.49 -29.80
C GLN A 20 38.61 -1.53 -28.64
N ASN A 21 39.33 -2.66 -28.82
CA ASN A 21 39.50 -3.88 -28.00
C ASN A 21 38.35 -4.92 -27.99
N SER A 22 38.31 -5.76 -29.03
CA SER A 22 37.29 -6.80 -29.27
C SER A 22 37.50 -8.13 -28.53
N GLY A 23 38.74 -8.50 -28.15
CA GLY A 23 39.03 -9.84 -27.58
C GLY A 23 38.62 -10.04 -26.11
N MET A 24 38.98 -9.12 -25.21
CA MET A 24 38.69 -9.26 -23.78
C MET A 24 37.23 -9.01 -23.42
N LYS A 25 36.53 -8.14 -24.18
CA LYS A 25 35.11 -7.83 -23.97
C LYS A 25 34.20 -9.01 -24.32
N GLN A 26 34.55 -9.82 -25.33
CA GLN A 26 33.76 -10.99 -25.73
C GLN A 26 33.80 -12.10 -24.66
N HIS A 27 34.96 -12.29 -24.01
CA HIS A 27 35.07 -13.22 -22.89
C HIS A 27 34.18 -12.74 -21.73
N GLN A 28 34.34 -11.49 -21.26
CA GLN A 28 33.53 -10.93 -20.15
C GLN A 28 32.02 -10.95 -20.41
N LYS A 29 31.57 -10.63 -21.63
CA LYS A 29 30.15 -10.75 -22.04
C LYS A 29 29.61 -12.17 -21.93
N ARG A 30 30.41 -13.18 -22.32
CA ARG A 30 30.05 -14.60 -22.14
C ARG A 30 29.87 -14.93 -20.67
N TRP A 31 30.79 -14.53 -19.79
CA TRP A 31 30.65 -14.78 -18.34
C TRP A 31 29.42 -14.09 -17.72
N ALA A 32 29.08 -12.88 -18.14
CA ALA A 32 27.87 -12.18 -17.69
C ALA A 32 26.58 -12.87 -18.16
N ALA A 33 26.52 -13.31 -19.43
CA ALA A 33 25.39 -14.07 -19.96
C ALA A 33 25.20 -15.41 -19.23
N HIS A 34 26.29 -16.12 -18.91
CA HIS A 34 26.21 -17.38 -18.15
C HIS A 34 25.69 -17.13 -16.72
N ARG A 35 26.10 -16.03 -16.06
CA ARG A 35 25.57 -15.64 -14.74
C ARG A 35 24.09 -15.33 -14.78
N ILE A 36 23.62 -14.60 -15.81
CA ILE A 36 22.21 -14.28 -16.00
C ILE A 36 21.39 -15.55 -16.27
N ILE A 37 21.89 -16.45 -17.12
CA ILE A 37 21.23 -17.73 -17.43
C ILE A 37 21.17 -18.63 -16.19
N VAL A 38 22.23 -18.70 -15.39
CA VAL A 38 22.23 -19.47 -14.13
C VAL A 38 21.26 -18.86 -13.12
N LEU A 39 21.22 -17.53 -12.98
CA LEU A 39 20.26 -16.86 -12.10
C LEU A 39 18.81 -17.07 -12.57
N LEU A 40 18.55 -17.02 -13.88
CA LEU A 40 17.24 -17.34 -14.47
C LEU A 40 16.87 -18.81 -14.28
N ALA A 41 17.82 -19.74 -14.44
CA ALA A 41 17.59 -21.16 -14.20
C ALA A 41 17.30 -21.44 -12.72
N MET A 42 18.01 -20.79 -11.79
CA MET A 42 17.73 -20.87 -10.35
C MET A 42 16.34 -20.28 -10.01
N PHE A 43 15.93 -19.20 -10.67
CA PHE A 43 14.60 -18.61 -10.50
C PHE A 43 13.48 -19.54 -11.00
N VAL A 44 13.67 -20.21 -12.15
CA VAL A 44 12.74 -21.20 -12.69
C VAL A 44 12.66 -22.45 -11.78
N LEU A 45 13.79 -22.90 -11.23
CA LEU A 45 13.82 -24.04 -10.30
C LEU A 45 13.17 -23.71 -8.95
N TYR A 46 13.24 -22.47 -8.46
CA TYR A 46 12.52 -22.03 -7.27
C TYR A 46 10.99 -22.04 -7.46
N SER A 47 10.51 -21.87 -8.69
CA SER A 47 9.07 -21.81 -9.00
C SER A 47 8.37 -23.18 -8.90
N GLY A 48 9.12 -24.29 -8.80
CA GLY A 48 8.61 -25.66 -8.92
C GLY A 48 8.23 -26.38 -7.63
N THR A 49 8.48 -25.82 -6.45
CA THR A 49 8.16 -26.48 -5.17
C THR A 49 6.96 -25.81 -4.50
N ARG A 50 5.73 -26.18 -4.92
CA ARG A 50 4.51 -25.79 -4.21
C ARG A 50 4.15 -26.86 -3.18
N SER A 51 4.60 -26.65 -1.93
CA SER A 51 4.01 -27.30 -0.77
C SER A 51 2.58 -26.80 -0.58
N GLN A 52 1.66 -27.65 -0.16
CA GLN A 52 0.34 -27.22 0.33
C GLN A 52 0.56 -26.40 1.61
N GLN A 53 0.70 -25.09 1.48
CA GLN A 53 0.73 -24.17 2.60
C GLN A 53 -0.71 -23.88 3.02
N LEU A 54 -0.97 -23.87 4.33
CA LEU A 54 -2.24 -23.36 4.86
C LEU A 54 -2.42 -21.91 4.38
N PRO A 55 -3.64 -21.39 4.18
CA PRO A 55 -3.87 -20.00 3.81
C PRO A 55 -3.24 -18.97 4.77
N SER A 56 -2.92 -19.38 6.00
CA SER A 56 -2.14 -18.59 6.97
C SER A 56 -0.66 -18.43 6.60
N ASP A 57 -0.09 -19.42 5.91
CA ASP A 57 1.34 -19.55 5.62
C ASP A 57 1.71 -18.99 4.24
N ALA A 58 0.71 -18.74 3.38
CA ALA A 58 0.89 -18.07 2.10
C ALA A 58 1.03 -16.55 2.26
N THR A 59 1.97 -15.96 1.51
CA THR A 59 2.11 -14.51 1.44
C THR A 59 1.01 -13.92 0.57
N GLY A 60 0.06 -13.23 1.20
CA GLY A 60 -1.05 -12.59 0.50
C GLY A 60 -0.69 -11.20 -0.07
N THR A 61 -1.65 -10.59 -0.75
CA THR A 61 -1.49 -9.23 -1.32
C THR A 61 -2.43 -8.23 -0.66
N TRP A 62 -1.99 -6.99 -0.55
CA TRP A 62 -2.78 -5.87 -0.04
C TRP A 62 -2.67 -4.69 -1.00
N LEU A 63 -3.69 -4.52 -1.84
CA LEU A 63 -3.76 -3.48 -2.85
C LEU A 63 -4.53 -2.28 -2.29
N GLU A 64 -3.96 -1.09 -2.35
CA GLU A 64 -4.62 0.13 -1.89
C GLU A 64 -4.70 1.19 -2.98
N LEU A 65 -5.85 1.84 -3.03
CA LEU A 65 -6.04 3.10 -3.74
C LEU A 65 -6.38 4.17 -2.71
N VAL A 66 -5.47 5.13 -2.54
CA VAL A 66 -5.57 6.17 -1.49
C VAL A 66 -5.63 7.54 -2.15
N SER A 67 -6.65 8.32 -1.79
CA SER A 67 -6.76 9.70 -2.24
C SER A 67 -7.02 10.69 -1.12
N ASP A 68 -6.55 11.91 -1.30
CA ASP A 68 -6.87 13.08 -0.47
C ASP A 68 -7.30 14.21 -1.41
N ASN A 69 -8.60 14.50 -1.44
CA ASN A 69 -9.21 15.42 -2.40
C ASN A 69 -9.50 16.76 -1.73
N ALA A 70 -8.70 17.79 -2.02
CA ALA A 70 -8.84 19.10 -1.41
C ALA A 70 -10.12 19.82 -1.90
N LEU A 71 -10.95 20.23 -0.95
CA LEU A 71 -12.12 21.10 -1.19
C LEU A 71 -11.76 22.57 -0.96
N SER A 72 -10.90 22.85 0.02
CA SER A 72 -10.44 24.19 0.35
C SER A 72 -9.07 24.13 1.03
N LYS A 73 -8.57 25.26 1.53
CA LYS A 73 -7.32 25.32 2.32
C LYS A 73 -7.34 24.44 3.57
N ARG A 74 -8.53 24.18 4.14
CA ARG A 74 -8.69 23.46 5.42
C ARG A 74 -9.48 22.18 5.33
N TRP A 75 -10.25 21.97 4.26
CA TRP A 75 -11.11 20.81 4.10
C TRP A 75 -10.66 19.91 2.96
N SER A 76 -10.64 18.61 3.21
CA SER A 76 -10.45 17.59 2.18
C SER A 76 -11.32 16.36 2.41
N ILE A 77 -11.52 15.59 1.34
CA ILE A 77 -12.23 14.31 1.36
C ILE A 77 -11.20 13.19 1.15
N PRO A 78 -10.84 12.43 2.20
CA PRO A 78 -10.04 11.24 2.04
C PRO A 78 -10.88 10.11 1.44
N VAL A 79 -10.33 9.33 0.52
CA VAL A 79 -10.92 8.07 0.05
C VAL A 79 -9.86 6.99 0.12
N VAL A 80 -10.21 5.81 0.66
CA VAL A 80 -9.31 4.65 0.63
C VAL A 80 -10.10 3.42 0.24
N GLY A 81 -9.72 2.84 -0.89
CA GLY A 81 -10.12 1.50 -1.30
C GLY A 81 -9.00 0.51 -0.99
N VAL A 82 -9.36 -0.69 -0.53
CA VAL A 82 -8.43 -1.79 -0.28
C VAL A 82 -9.02 -3.07 -0.85
N LEU A 83 -8.19 -3.85 -1.54
CA LEU A 83 -8.46 -5.23 -1.89
C LEU A 83 -7.37 -6.11 -1.26
N ARG A 84 -7.79 -7.05 -0.42
CA ARG A 84 -6.90 -8.03 0.21
C ARG A 84 -7.09 -9.38 -0.45
N GLN A 85 -6.00 -10.10 -0.70
CA GLN A 85 -6.02 -11.40 -1.37
C GLN A 85 -5.16 -12.44 -0.62
N TYR A 86 -5.58 -13.70 -0.63
CA TYR A 86 -4.92 -14.82 0.07
C TYR A 86 -3.61 -15.27 -0.60
N ASP A 87 -3.62 -15.38 -1.93
CA ASP A 87 -2.45 -15.66 -2.77
C ASP A 87 -2.39 -14.62 -3.90
N LEU A 88 -1.19 -14.28 -4.37
CA LEU A 88 -0.79 -13.18 -5.28
C LEU A 88 -1.75 -12.88 -6.46
N GLY A 89 -2.96 -12.40 -6.20
CA GLY A 89 -3.97 -12.08 -7.20
C GLY A 89 -5.11 -13.08 -7.39
N HIS A 90 -5.18 -14.20 -6.65
CA HIS A 90 -6.09 -15.31 -6.98
C HIS A 90 -7.43 -15.30 -6.23
N GLU A 91 -7.41 -15.22 -4.89
CA GLU A 91 -8.62 -15.29 -4.07
C GLU A 91 -8.73 -14.03 -3.21
N THR A 92 -9.83 -13.29 -3.36
CA THR A 92 -10.06 -12.06 -2.61
C THR A 92 -10.59 -12.37 -1.22
N GLU A 93 -9.83 -11.96 -0.21
CA GLU A 93 -10.13 -12.15 1.20
C GLU A 93 -11.06 -11.07 1.76
N PHE A 94 -11.00 -9.84 1.25
CA PHE A 94 -12.02 -8.82 1.50
C PHE A 94 -11.83 -7.60 0.58
N ALA A 95 -12.90 -6.83 0.40
CA ALA A 95 -12.86 -5.46 -0.10
C ALA A 95 -13.20 -4.48 1.03
N PHE A 96 -12.53 -3.33 1.05
CA PHE A 96 -12.80 -2.27 2.02
C PHE A 96 -12.78 -0.92 1.34
N LEU A 97 -13.77 -0.09 1.65
CA LEU A 97 -13.87 1.28 1.18
C LEU A 97 -14.14 2.20 2.35
N ARG A 98 -13.41 3.31 2.45
CA ARG A 98 -13.72 4.38 3.40
C ARG A 98 -13.66 5.75 2.76
N THR A 99 -14.43 6.67 3.32
CA THR A 99 -14.41 8.09 2.98
C THR A 99 -14.76 8.94 4.20
N GLY A 100 -14.64 10.26 4.10
CA GLY A 100 -15.03 11.16 5.18
C GLY A 100 -14.76 12.62 4.86
N ALA A 101 -14.69 13.43 5.91
CA ALA A 101 -14.30 14.83 5.83
C ALA A 101 -13.14 15.08 6.79
N THR A 102 -12.04 15.60 6.27
CA THR A 102 -10.84 15.97 7.03
C THR A 102 -10.78 17.49 7.17
N TYR A 103 -10.61 17.96 8.40
CA TYR A 103 -10.31 19.36 8.72
C TYR A 103 -8.86 19.51 9.19
N ALA A 104 -8.11 20.39 8.53
CA ALA A 104 -6.77 20.80 8.93
C ALA A 104 -6.84 22.05 9.83
N PHE A 105 -6.38 21.91 11.08
CA PHE A 105 -6.44 23.00 12.05
C PHE A 105 -5.36 24.05 11.73
N PRO A 106 -5.75 25.33 11.59
CA PRO A 106 -4.81 26.40 11.24
C PRO A 106 -3.73 26.58 12.31
N ASN A 107 -2.52 26.92 11.89
CA ASN A 107 -1.35 27.15 12.77
C ASN A 107 -0.98 25.95 13.66
N THR A 108 -1.36 24.74 13.25
CA THR A 108 -1.00 23.50 13.93
C THR A 108 -0.61 22.43 12.93
N HIS A 109 -0.05 21.32 13.42
CA HIS A 109 0.21 20.11 12.63
C HIS A 109 -0.88 19.06 12.77
N LEU A 110 -2.08 19.48 13.19
CA LEU A 110 -3.19 18.61 13.53
C LEU A 110 -4.21 18.54 12.40
N LYS A 111 -4.71 17.34 12.13
CA LYS A 111 -5.88 17.09 11.29
C LYS A 111 -6.86 16.19 12.02
N ALA A 112 -8.15 16.52 11.97
CA ALA A 112 -9.23 15.65 12.42
C ALA A 112 -10.03 15.16 11.21
N THR A 113 -10.47 13.92 11.25
CA THR A 113 -11.34 13.33 10.22
C THR A 113 -12.49 12.62 10.89
N LEU A 114 -13.70 12.88 10.41
CA LEU A 114 -14.87 12.06 10.68
C LEU A 114 -15.23 11.32 9.39
N GLY A 115 -15.45 10.01 9.45
CA GLY A 115 -15.69 9.25 8.24
C GLY A 115 -16.45 7.95 8.45
N LEU A 116 -16.79 7.35 7.31
CA LEU A 116 -17.53 6.11 7.22
C LEU A 116 -16.69 5.08 6.45
N ALA A 117 -16.87 3.80 6.78
CA ALA A 117 -16.28 2.72 6.01
C ALA A 117 -17.27 1.58 5.81
N TYR A 118 -17.03 0.82 4.76
CA TYR A 118 -17.70 -0.42 4.43
C TYR A 118 -16.64 -1.49 4.16
N LEU A 119 -16.85 -2.68 4.72
CA LEU A 119 -16.01 -3.86 4.50
C LEU A 119 -16.90 -5.01 4.06
N ASP A 120 -16.49 -5.70 3.00
CA ASP A 120 -17.12 -6.93 2.50
C ASP A 120 -16.09 -8.05 2.57
N ASN A 121 -16.39 -9.11 3.32
CA ASN A 121 -15.47 -10.24 3.53
C ASN A 121 -15.31 -11.12 2.28
N LEU A 122 -16.22 -11.09 1.30
CA LEU A 122 -16.19 -12.00 0.15
C LEU A 122 -16.75 -11.33 -1.12
N PRO A 123 -16.16 -10.22 -1.58
CA PRO A 123 -16.74 -9.36 -2.61
C PRO A 123 -16.95 -10.01 -3.99
N PHE A 124 -16.34 -11.18 -4.23
CA PHE A 124 -16.38 -11.86 -5.53
C PHE A 124 -16.82 -13.33 -5.45
N GLU A 125 -17.17 -13.85 -4.27
CA GLU A 125 -17.71 -15.20 -4.10
C GLU A 125 -19.22 -15.13 -3.87
N GLN A 126 -20.00 -15.15 -4.95
CA GLN A 126 -21.45 -15.30 -4.85
C GLN A 126 -21.83 -16.77 -4.97
N GLU A 127 -21.69 -17.53 -3.88
CA GLU A 127 -22.50 -18.74 -3.75
C GLU A 127 -23.93 -18.33 -3.38
N LEU A 128 -24.92 -18.85 -4.11
CA LEU A 128 -26.36 -18.52 -3.97
C LEU A 128 -26.93 -18.70 -2.54
N PHE A 129 -26.18 -19.29 -1.62
CA PHE A 129 -26.61 -19.64 -0.26
C PHE A 129 -25.64 -19.20 0.85
N ARG A 130 -24.58 -18.44 0.54
CA ARG A 130 -23.68 -17.95 1.59
C ARG A 130 -24.24 -16.65 2.19
N PRO A 131 -24.36 -16.54 3.53
CA PRO A 131 -24.76 -15.29 4.15
C PRO A 131 -23.74 -14.19 3.82
N GLU A 132 -24.22 -13.01 3.42
CA GLU A 132 -23.36 -11.85 3.20
C GLU A 132 -22.75 -11.42 4.55
N GLU A 133 -21.42 -11.42 4.63
CA GLU A 133 -20.70 -10.93 5.80
C GLU A 133 -20.07 -9.58 5.50
N TYR A 134 -20.65 -8.53 6.07
CA TYR A 134 -20.19 -7.17 5.84
C TYR A 134 -20.14 -6.37 7.13
N GLN A 135 -19.41 -5.25 7.07
CA GLN A 135 -19.26 -4.36 8.19
C GLN A 135 -19.46 -2.92 7.76
N PHE A 136 -20.24 -2.18 8.54
CA PHE A 136 -20.33 -0.73 8.42
C PHE A 136 -19.59 -0.09 9.58
N TRP A 137 -18.77 0.92 9.31
CA TRP A 137 -17.96 1.58 10.33
C TRP A 137 -18.21 3.07 10.35
N LEU A 138 -18.31 3.65 11.54
CA LEU A 138 -18.12 5.06 11.81
C LEU A 138 -16.74 5.23 12.44
N TYR A 139 -15.93 6.15 11.94
CA TYR A 139 -14.60 6.37 12.50
C TYR A 139 -14.28 7.86 12.70
N GLU A 140 -13.52 8.09 13.76
CA GLU A 140 -12.94 9.37 14.12
C GLU A 140 -11.43 9.21 14.09
N GLU A 141 -10.73 10.12 13.43
CA GLU A 141 -9.28 10.03 13.24
C GLU A 141 -8.60 11.36 13.53
N LEU A 142 -7.56 11.31 14.36
CA LEU A 142 -6.67 12.42 14.64
C LEU A 142 -5.30 12.11 14.07
N THR A 143 -4.81 12.95 13.16
CA THR A 143 -3.46 12.83 12.59
C THR A 143 -2.61 14.00 13.02
N ILE A 144 -1.41 13.71 13.52
CA ILE A 144 -0.42 14.69 13.97
C ILE A 144 0.83 14.53 13.10
N VAL A 145 1.25 15.59 12.41
CA VAL A 145 2.48 15.59 11.60
C VAL A 145 3.59 16.27 12.39
N ASN A 146 4.27 15.51 13.25
CA ASN A 146 5.31 16.06 14.14
C ASN A 146 6.50 16.66 13.36
N SER A 147 6.85 16.09 12.21
CA SER A 147 7.92 16.58 11.34
C SER A 147 7.72 16.08 9.90
N PRO A 148 8.53 16.50 8.92
CA PRO A 148 8.49 15.92 7.57
C PRO A 148 8.73 14.40 7.55
N LYS A 149 9.35 13.85 8.60
CA LYS A 149 9.66 12.43 8.70
C LYS A 149 8.73 11.64 9.62
N TRP A 150 8.16 12.29 10.63
CA TRP A 150 7.41 11.62 11.69
C TRP A 150 5.96 12.08 11.69
N SER A 151 5.05 11.11 11.72
CA SER A 151 3.63 11.36 11.91
C SER A 151 3.02 10.30 12.81
N GLN A 152 2.02 10.71 13.56
CA GLN A 152 1.23 9.83 14.42
C GLN A 152 -0.24 9.94 14.05
N ARG A 153 -0.98 8.87 14.32
CA ARG A 153 -2.43 8.83 14.10
C ARG A 153 -3.12 8.06 15.20
N PHE A 154 -4.19 8.61 15.73
CA PHE A 154 -5.18 7.91 16.55
C PHE A 154 -6.45 7.74 15.74
N ARG A 155 -7.09 6.57 15.81
CA ARG A 155 -8.38 6.35 15.18
C ARG A 155 -9.28 5.53 16.10
N LEU A 156 -10.45 6.07 16.39
CA LEU A 156 -11.54 5.35 17.03
C LEU A 156 -12.48 4.81 15.96
N GLU A 157 -12.80 3.53 16.01
CA GLU A 157 -13.67 2.83 15.06
C GLU A 157 -14.86 2.23 15.82
N HIS A 158 -16.08 2.56 15.40
CA HIS A 158 -17.32 1.92 15.81
C HIS A 158 -17.80 1.05 14.65
N ARG A 159 -17.86 -0.26 14.87
CA ARG A 159 -18.06 -1.24 13.80
C ARG A 159 -19.32 -2.04 14.07
N TRP A 160 -20.23 -2.04 13.11
CA TRP A 160 -21.41 -2.89 13.08
C TRP A 160 -21.12 -4.04 12.12
N ILE A 161 -20.91 -5.22 12.69
CA ILE A 161 -20.49 -6.43 11.99
C ILE A 161 -21.74 -7.29 11.80
N HIS A 162 -22.06 -7.55 10.54
CA HIS A 162 -23.14 -8.44 10.15
C HIS A 162 -22.50 -9.77 9.75
N GLY A 163 -22.71 -10.79 10.56
CA GLY A 163 -22.17 -12.13 10.35
C GLY A 163 -23.26 -13.10 9.93
N ALA A 164 -22.83 -14.28 9.46
CA ALA A 164 -23.74 -15.36 9.08
C ALA A 164 -24.67 -15.81 10.21
N GLU A 165 -24.16 -15.86 11.45
CA GLU A 165 -24.90 -16.37 12.62
C GLU A 165 -25.44 -15.26 13.52
N GLU A 166 -24.68 -14.17 13.71
CA GLU A 166 -25.05 -13.10 14.63
C GLU A 166 -24.47 -11.73 14.20
N ASN A 167 -25.26 -10.69 14.45
CA ASN A 167 -24.83 -9.30 14.34
C ASN A 167 -24.23 -8.82 15.66
N HIS A 168 -23.08 -8.16 15.62
CA HIS A 168 -22.49 -7.59 16.82
C HIS A 168 -21.85 -6.24 16.55
N THR A 169 -21.72 -5.45 17.61
CA THR A 169 -21.01 -4.18 17.58
C THR A 169 -19.65 -4.36 18.23
N ASP A 170 -18.61 -3.80 17.62
CA ASP A 170 -17.28 -3.74 18.21
C ASP A 170 -16.68 -2.34 18.10
N HIS A 171 -15.95 -1.97 19.15
CA HIS A 171 -15.28 -0.69 19.25
C HIS A 171 -13.78 -0.93 19.34
N ARG A 172 -13.01 -0.11 18.63
CA ARG A 172 -11.57 -0.28 18.54
C ARG A 172 -10.85 1.06 18.50
N LEU A 173 -9.75 1.13 19.24
CA LEU A 173 -8.79 2.23 19.14
C LEU A 173 -7.56 1.74 18.38
N ARG A 174 -7.11 2.53 17.40
CA ARG A 174 -5.88 2.27 16.65
C ARG A 174 -4.92 3.42 16.83
N TYR A 175 -3.67 3.08 17.10
CA TYR A 175 -2.59 4.06 17.14
C TYR A 175 -1.54 3.69 16.10
N ARG A 176 -1.19 4.61 15.21
CA ARG A 176 -0.12 4.40 14.23
C ARG A 176 0.99 5.41 14.44
N LEU A 177 2.22 4.91 14.59
CA LEU A 177 3.44 5.69 14.45
C LEU A 177 4.05 5.42 13.08
N GLN A 178 4.39 6.47 12.35
CA GLN A 178 4.93 6.36 11.00
C GLN A 178 6.18 7.21 10.84
N PHE A 179 7.21 6.59 10.27
CA PHE A 179 8.42 7.24 9.80
C PHE A 179 8.48 7.20 8.27
N GLN A 180 8.87 8.31 7.65
CA GLN A 180 9.11 8.42 6.23
C GLN A 180 10.36 9.26 5.98
N SER A 181 11.29 8.78 5.16
CA SER A 181 12.48 9.56 4.80
C SER A 181 12.68 9.55 3.30
N THR A 182 12.87 10.73 2.70
CA THR A 182 13.39 10.83 1.34
C THR A 182 14.76 10.17 1.27
N LEU A 183 15.00 9.34 0.25
CA LEU A 183 16.27 8.67 0.02
C LEU A 183 17.05 9.36 -1.10
N ALA A 184 16.41 9.56 -2.25
CA ALA A 184 16.97 10.23 -3.42
C ALA A 184 15.83 10.82 -4.24
N GLN A 185 15.96 12.04 -4.78
CA GLN A 185 14.96 12.76 -5.59
C GLN A 185 13.49 12.38 -5.29
N ASN A 186 12.96 11.39 -6.03
CA ASN A 186 11.56 10.98 -5.98
C ASN A 186 11.31 9.71 -5.16
N PHE A 187 12.34 9.05 -4.64
CA PHE A 187 12.25 7.85 -3.82
C PHE A 187 12.26 8.18 -2.33
N TYR A 188 11.44 7.45 -1.59
CA TYR A 188 11.41 7.52 -0.14
C TYR A 188 11.27 6.14 0.47
N PHE A 189 11.78 6.02 1.70
CA PHE A 189 11.55 4.91 2.59
C PHE A 189 10.38 5.23 3.52
N LYS A 190 9.59 4.22 3.88
CA LYS A 190 8.52 4.33 4.86
C LYS A 190 8.49 3.09 5.75
N CYS A 191 8.33 3.31 7.05
CA CYS A 191 7.93 2.26 7.98
C CYS A 191 6.85 2.78 8.93
N SER A 192 6.01 1.87 9.40
CA SER A 192 4.99 2.20 10.41
C SER A 192 4.68 0.99 11.24
N ASP A 193 4.30 1.24 12.49
CA ASP A 193 3.70 0.25 13.36
C ASP A 193 2.35 0.76 13.85
N GLU A 194 1.39 -0.16 13.93
CA GLU A 194 0.01 0.16 14.30
C GLU A 194 -0.60 -0.94 15.18
N PRO A 195 -0.59 -0.81 16.52
CA PRO A 195 -1.42 -1.60 17.41
C PRO A 195 -2.91 -1.23 17.35
N PHE A 196 -3.75 -2.23 17.54
CA PHE A 196 -5.21 -2.18 17.52
C PHE A 196 -5.68 -2.67 18.89
N PHE A 197 -6.27 -1.78 19.68
CA PHE A 197 -6.84 -2.08 20.99
C PHE A 197 -8.34 -2.35 20.85
N SER A 198 -8.77 -3.55 21.20
CA SER A 198 -10.18 -3.92 21.28
C SER A 198 -10.75 -3.50 22.62
N PHE A 199 -11.87 -2.77 22.61
CA PHE A 199 -12.59 -2.43 23.83
C PHE A 199 -13.36 -3.62 24.40
N LYS A 200 -13.77 -4.57 23.54
CA LYS A 200 -14.48 -5.79 23.96
C LYS A 200 -13.56 -6.71 24.78
N GLU A 201 -12.35 -6.96 24.28
CA GLU A 201 -11.38 -7.84 24.91
C GLU A 201 -10.46 -7.11 25.92
N ALA A 202 -10.53 -5.77 25.95
CA ALA A 202 -9.67 -4.89 26.73
C ALA A 202 -8.16 -5.17 26.56
N ASN A 203 -7.74 -5.55 25.35
CA ASN A 203 -6.36 -5.87 25.01
C ASN A 203 -5.99 -5.42 23.58
N ILE A 204 -4.70 -5.50 23.26
CA ILE A 204 -4.23 -5.38 21.87
C ILE A 204 -4.41 -6.73 21.19
N ASP A 205 -5.42 -6.85 20.34
CA ASP A 205 -5.78 -8.07 19.64
C ASP A 205 -5.14 -8.14 18.24
N GLN A 206 -4.74 -6.99 17.68
CA GLN A 206 -4.08 -6.92 16.39
C GLN A 206 -2.92 -5.91 16.38
N ASN A 207 -1.93 -6.18 15.54
CA ASN A 207 -0.84 -5.25 15.26
C ASN A 207 -0.47 -5.32 13.77
N ARG A 208 -0.26 -4.16 13.15
CA ARG A 208 0.13 -4.03 11.75
C ARG A 208 1.44 -3.29 11.64
N PHE A 209 2.48 -4.03 11.29
CA PHE A 209 3.77 -3.49 10.91
C PHE A 209 3.88 -3.37 9.39
N PHE A 210 4.46 -2.27 8.91
CA PHE A 210 4.76 -2.07 7.49
C PHE A 210 6.16 -1.49 7.33
N ILE A 211 6.87 -1.96 6.31
CA ILE A 211 8.13 -1.40 5.85
C ILE A 211 8.22 -1.49 4.32
N GLY A 212 8.64 -0.42 3.67
CA GLY A 212 8.70 -0.38 2.22
C GLY A 212 9.29 0.89 1.64
N PHE A 213 9.18 0.98 0.33
CA PHE A 213 9.66 2.10 -0.46
C PHE A 213 8.53 2.68 -1.28
N GLY A 214 8.63 3.96 -1.59
CA GLY A 214 7.73 4.63 -2.51
C GLY A 214 8.47 5.51 -3.49
N LYS A 215 7.79 5.80 -4.60
CA LYS A 215 8.27 6.68 -5.66
C LYS A 215 7.19 7.71 -5.97
N LYS A 216 7.54 8.98 -5.93
CA LYS A 216 6.74 10.08 -6.48
C LYS A 216 6.80 10.01 -8.00
N LEU A 217 5.66 9.78 -8.64
CA LEU A 217 5.54 9.74 -10.10
C LEU A 217 5.23 11.14 -10.65
N ALA A 218 4.48 11.92 -9.89
CA ALA A 218 4.18 13.33 -10.11
C ALA A 218 4.04 14.03 -8.76
N THR A 219 3.83 15.35 -8.73
CA THR A 219 3.62 16.07 -7.46
C THR A 219 2.41 15.53 -6.67
N ASN A 220 1.39 15.08 -7.39
CA ASN A 220 0.14 14.61 -6.83
C ASN A 220 -0.05 13.10 -6.96
N ILE A 221 0.91 12.33 -7.48
CA ILE A 221 0.79 10.87 -7.64
C ILE A 221 2.05 10.20 -7.09
N SER A 222 1.88 9.20 -6.23
CA SER A 222 2.98 8.35 -5.78
C SER A 222 2.54 6.90 -5.65
N VAL A 223 3.50 5.99 -5.80
CA VAL A 223 3.28 4.56 -5.59
C VAL A 223 4.14 4.07 -4.44
N GLU A 224 3.64 3.13 -3.66
CA GLU A 224 4.37 2.43 -2.60
C GLU A 224 4.31 0.93 -2.81
N ILE A 225 5.41 0.24 -2.48
CA ILE A 225 5.47 -1.21 -2.37
C ILE A 225 6.28 -1.58 -1.13
N GLY A 226 5.85 -2.62 -0.42
CA GLY A 226 6.58 -3.09 0.75
C GLY A 226 5.99 -4.33 1.38
N TYR A 227 6.63 -4.75 2.45
CA TYR A 227 6.19 -5.87 3.28
C TYR A 227 5.33 -5.35 4.43
N MET A 228 4.23 -6.04 4.69
CA MET A 228 3.33 -5.77 5.80
C MET A 228 3.08 -7.05 6.59
N LYS A 229 3.24 -6.98 7.90
CA LYS A 229 2.94 -8.08 8.82
C LYS A 229 1.74 -7.71 9.68
N ASN A 230 0.68 -8.50 9.59
CA ASN A 230 -0.50 -8.37 10.44
C ASN A 230 -0.51 -9.50 11.46
N HIS A 231 -0.37 -9.17 12.74
CA HIS A 231 -0.69 -10.10 13.84
C HIS A 231 -2.16 -9.94 14.22
N ILE A 232 -2.89 -11.04 14.35
CA ILE A 232 -4.29 -11.08 14.77
C ILE A 232 -4.44 -12.26 15.74
N GLY A 233 -4.65 -11.95 17.03
CA GLY A 233 -4.62 -12.96 18.08
C GLY A 233 -3.29 -13.74 18.08
N LYS A 234 -3.35 -15.06 17.88
CA LYS A 234 -2.17 -15.93 17.77
C LYS A 234 -1.64 -16.09 16.34
N ASN A 235 -2.37 -15.59 15.35
CA ASN A 235 -2.06 -15.77 13.94
C ASN A 235 -1.24 -14.59 13.42
N SER A 236 -0.37 -14.87 12.45
CA SER A 236 0.43 -13.87 11.74
C SER A 236 0.20 -14.01 10.25
N TYR A 237 0.08 -12.89 9.57
CA TYR A 237 -0.17 -12.84 8.13
C TYR A 237 0.85 -11.94 7.45
N ASP A 238 1.64 -12.56 6.57
CA ASP A 238 2.60 -11.87 5.71
C ASP A 238 1.90 -11.37 4.46
N ARG A 239 2.14 -10.10 4.11
CA ARG A 239 1.50 -9.44 2.97
C ARG A 239 2.48 -8.60 2.17
N VAL A 240 2.38 -8.66 0.84
CA VAL A 240 2.96 -7.65 -0.06
C VAL A 240 1.93 -6.52 -0.19
N ARG A 241 2.25 -5.33 0.32
CA ARG A 241 1.40 -4.15 0.19
C ARG A 241 1.85 -3.32 -1.01
N MET A 242 0.90 -3.01 -1.88
CA MET A 242 1.07 -2.08 -3.00
C MET A 242 0.01 -1.00 -2.91
N ALA A 243 0.41 0.26 -3.04
CA ALA A 243 -0.51 1.37 -2.89
C ALA A 243 -0.28 2.45 -3.95
N LEU A 244 -1.35 2.89 -4.59
CA LEU A 244 -1.38 4.09 -5.42
C LEU A 244 -1.99 5.23 -4.61
N PHE A 245 -1.20 6.28 -4.43
CA PHE A 245 -1.63 7.52 -3.81
C PHE A 245 -1.85 8.57 -4.87
N PHE A 246 -2.97 9.26 -4.82
CA PHE A 246 -3.18 10.45 -5.62
C PHE A 246 -3.85 11.58 -4.84
N LYS A 247 -3.50 12.82 -5.17
CA LYS A 247 -4.12 14.01 -4.60
C LYS A 247 -4.82 14.78 -5.70
N THR A 248 -6.02 15.25 -5.40
CA THR A 248 -6.78 16.10 -6.32
C THR A 248 -7.26 17.35 -5.60
N SER A 249 -7.72 18.30 -6.39
CA SER A 249 -8.39 19.49 -5.90
C SER A 249 -9.69 19.65 -6.67
N LEU A 250 -10.79 19.75 -5.94
CA LEU A 250 -12.14 19.75 -6.50
C LEU A 250 -12.68 21.18 -6.72
N CYS A 251 -12.04 22.19 -6.13
CA CYS A 251 -12.42 23.60 -6.27
C CYS A 251 -11.31 24.45 -6.89
N ARG A 252 -11.69 25.46 -7.69
CA ARG A 252 -10.77 26.29 -8.49
C ARG A 252 -9.70 27.02 -7.67
N GLU A 253 -10.07 27.57 -6.51
CA GLU A 253 -9.10 28.18 -5.57
C GLU A 253 -8.05 27.20 -5.02
N SER A 254 -8.40 25.92 -4.88
CA SER A 254 -7.46 24.91 -4.40
C SER A 254 -6.53 24.38 -5.50
N LEU A 255 -6.91 24.49 -6.78
CA LEU A 255 -6.04 24.12 -7.92
C LEU A 255 -4.87 25.10 -8.06
N ASP A 256 -5.11 26.40 -7.86
CA ASP A 256 -4.07 27.44 -7.89
C ASP A 256 -3.05 27.31 -6.74
N LEU A 257 -3.40 26.60 -5.66
CA LEU A 257 -2.50 26.35 -4.53
C LEU A 257 -1.56 25.17 -4.78
N ILE A 258 -2.05 24.09 -5.42
CA ILE A 258 -1.22 22.97 -5.82
C ILE A 258 -0.13 23.48 -6.78
N SER A 259 -0.52 24.28 -7.78
CA SER A 259 0.41 24.83 -8.77
C SER A 259 1.43 25.83 -8.19
N LYS A 260 1.10 26.55 -7.11
CA LYS A 260 2.06 27.44 -6.41
C LYS A 260 3.07 26.67 -5.58
N ASN A 261 2.64 25.61 -4.87
CA ASN A 261 3.57 24.75 -4.14
C ASN A 261 4.48 23.95 -5.08
N ASP A 262 4.01 23.62 -6.29
CA ASP A 262 4.84 23.00 -7.34
C ASP A 262 6.07 23.86 -7.65
N LYS A 263 5.90 25.17 -7.85
CA LYS A 263 7.01 26.10 -8.16
C LYS A 263 8.03 26.27 -7.04
N LEU A 264 7.64 26.04 -5.79
CA LEU A 264 8.49 26.19 -4.60
C LEU A 264 9.22 24.90 -4.23
N SER A 265 8.70 23.73 -4.62
CA SER A 265 9.32 22.43 -4.34
C SER A 265 10.34 21.98 -5.41
N ILE A 266 10.29 22.57 -6.60
CA ILE A 266 11.26 22.32 -7.69
C ILE A 266 12.50 23.23 -7.55
N SER A 267 12.43 24.28 -6.74
CA SER A 267 13.51 25.25 -6.52
C SER A 267 14.38 24.98 -5.28
N GLN A 268 14.20 23.83 -4.62
CA GLN A 268 14.98 23.34 -3.47
C GLN A 268 15.54 21.94 -3.75
#